data_AF-A0A2G1MDH2-F1
#
_entry.id   AF-A0A2G1MDH2-F1
#
_cell.length_a   1.000
_cell.length_b   1.000
_cell.length_c   1.000
_cell.angle_alpha   90.00
_cell.angle_beta   90.00
_cell.angle_gamma   90.00
#
_symmetry.space_group_name_H-M   'P 1'
#
loop_
_entity.id
_entity.type
_entity.pdbx_description
1 polymer ?
#
loop_
_entity_poly.entity_id
_entity_poly.type
_entity_poly.pdbx_seq_one_letter_code
_entity_poly.pdbx_strand_id
1 'polypeptide(L)'
;MDEVTGPDGAQAAARRKEWEDAWHLLSSVRSTLADMLEDLRSEVGAPKDLQKKISELEAALKTAFEVERKFNDWLGKQTGGLADGEIDIEAARRRIACRLDRLRACCREG
;
A
#
# COMPACT_ATOMS: atom_id res chain seq x y z
N MET A 1 -20.00 22.56 3.21
CA MET A 1 -20.92 21.80 4.07
C MET A 1 -22.16 21.63 3.21
N ASP A 2 -22.39 20.54 2.47
CA ASP A 2 -22.09 19.12 2.69
C ASP A 2 -21.88 18.42 1.34
N GLU A 3 -20.73 17.78 1.13
CA GLU A 3 -20.47 16.99 -0.10
C GLU A 3 -19.69 15.69 0.22
N VAL A 4 -19.70 15.25 1.48
CA VAL A 4 -18.95 14.07 1.97
C VAL A 4 -19.89 12.95 2.46
N THR A 5 -21.21 13.07 2.26
CA THR A 5 -22.23 12.11 2.71
C THR A 5 -22.94 11.37 1.56
N GLY A 6 -22.31 11.29 0.38
CA GLY A 6 -22.74 10.37 -0.67
C GLY A 6 -22.27 8.93 -0.41
N PRO A 7 -22.88 7.91 -1.05
CA PRO A 7 -22.50 6.49 -0.90
C PRO A 7 -21.02 6.20 -1.20
N ASP A 8 -20.35 7.12 -1.91
CA ASP A 8 -18.91 7.09 -2.21
C ASP A 8 -18.03 7.48 -0.99
N GLY A 9 -18.51 8.41 -0.16
CA GLY A 9 -17.84 8.83 1.08
C GLY A 9 -17.83 7.74 2.14
N ALA A 10 -18.94 6.99 2.24
CA ALA A 10 -19.05 5.82 3.12
C ALA A 10 -18.10 4.69 2.71
N GLN A 11 -17.99 4.41 1.41
CA GLN A 11 -17.04 3.42 0.87
C GLN A 11 -15.58 3.84 1.02
N ALA A 12 -15.27 5.13 0.89
CA ALA A 12 -13.93 5.66 1.15
C ALA A 12 -13.55 5.58 2.63
N ALA A 13 -14.50 5.79 3.55
CA ALA A 13 -14.28 5.63 4.98
C ALA A 13 -14.06 4.16 5.37
N ALA A 14 -14.84 3.23 4.80
CA ALA A 14 -14.65 1.80 5.02
C ALA A 14 -13.27 1.32 4.56
N ARG A 15 -12.84 1.71 3.36
CA ARG A 15 -11.50 1.37 2.83
C ARG A 15 -10.35 1.92 3.68
N ARG A 16 -10.50 3.14 4.23
CA ARG A 16 -9.50 3.70 5.15
C ARG A 16 -9.40 2.89 6.44
N LYS A 17 -10.55 2.50 7.00
CA LYS A 17 -10.60 1.68 8.20
C LYS A 17 -9.97 0.31 7.98
N GLU A 18 -10.27 -0.35 6.86
CA GLU A 18 -9.64 -1.63 6.48
C GLU A 18 -8.11 -1.51 6.36
N TRP A 19 -7.62 -0.40 5.80
CA TRP A 19 -6.19 -0.10 5.73
C TRP A 19 -5.56 0.14 7.10
N GLU A 20 -6.22 0.90 7.98
CA GLU A 20 -5.77 1.13 9.35
C GLU A 20 -5.71 -0.19 10.13
N ASP A 21 -6.74 -1.02 10.01
CA ASP A 21 -6.82 -2.33 10.66
C ASP A 21 -5.70 -3.27 10.15
N ALA A 22 -5.46 -3.31 8.84
CA ALA A 22 -4.37 -4.09 8.24
C ALA A 22 -2.99 -3.59 8.69
N TRP A 23 -2.80 -2.28 8.76
CA TRP A 23 -1.56 -1.66 9.23
C TRP A 23 -1.30 -1.96 10.70
N HIS A 24 -2.33 -1.86 11.55
CA HIS A 24 -2.23 -2.21 12.97
C HIS A 24 -1.88 -3.69 13.16
N LEU A 25 -2.48 -4.58 12.37
CA LEU A 25 -2.17 -6.00 12.42
C LEU A 25 -0.71 -6.26 12.03
N LEU A 26 -0.24 -5.70 10.92
CA LEU A 26 1.14 -5.85 10.46
C LEU A 26 2.14 -5.26 11.45
N SER A 27 1.85 -4.10 12.03
CA SER A 27 2.72 -3.49 13.04
C SER A 27 2.77 -4.33 14.33
N SER A 28 1.66 -4.93 14.74
CA SER A 28 1.58 -5.83 15.90
C SER A 28 2.36 -7.14 15.66
N VAL A 29 2.22 -7.72 14.47
CA VAL A 29 3.02 -8.89 14.07
C VAL A 29 4.51 -8.55 14.10
N ARG A 30 4.90 -7.39 13.58
CA ARG A 30 6.28 -6.92 13.61
C ARG A 30 6.81 -6.74 15.04
N SER A 31 6.07 -6.10 15.94
CA SER A 31 6.52 -5.92 17.32
C SER A 31 6.63 -7.26 18.04
N THR A 32 5.64 -8.13 17.89
CA THR A 32 5.66 -9.49 18.46
C THR A 32 6.87 -10.28 17.97
N LEU A 33 7.23 -10.15 16.69
CA LEU A 33 8.43 -10.79 16.14
C LEU A 33 9.72 -10.22 16.74
N ALA A 34 9.79 -8.91 16.96
CA ALA A 34 10.94 -8.28 17.59
C ALA A 34 11.11 -8.76 19.03
N ASP A 35 10.01 -8.85 19.79
CA ASP A 35 10.01 -9.33 21.17
C ASP A 35 10.43 -10.82 21.22
N MET A 36 9.88 -11.66 20.35
CA MET A 36 10.28 -13.08 20.24
C MET A 36 11.77 -13.24 19.91
N LEU A 37 12.33 -12.38 19.04
CA LEU A 37 13.75 -12.43 18.70
C LEU A 37 14.65 -12.02 19.88
N GLU A 38 14.20 -11.06 20.69
CA GLU A 38 14.91 -10.63 21.89
C GLU A 38 14.84 -11.70 22.99
N ASP A 39 13.69 -12.32 23.19
CA ASP A 39 13.52 -13.46 24.09
C ASP A 39 14.41 -14.64 23.67
N LEU A 40 14.46 -14.95 22.36
CA LEU A 40 15.32 -16.00 21.81
C LEU A 40 16.82 -15.68 21.97
N ARG A 41 17.22 -14.41 21.93
CA ARG A 41 18.60 -13.98 22.28
C ARG A 41 18.92 -14.18 23.74
N SER A 42 17.91 -14.11 24.62
CA SER A 42 18.08 -14.38 26.04
C SER A 42 18.16 -15.89 26.37
N GLU A 43 17.52 -16.75 25.55
CA GLU A 43 17.45 -18.21 25.71
C GLU A 43 18.53 -19.02 24.95
N VAL A 44 19.68 -18.44 24.61
CA VAL A 44 20.78 -19.01 23.79
C VAL A 44 21.47 -20.27 24.40
N GLY A 45 20.82 -21.00 25.30
CA GLY A 45 21.15 -22.36 25.69
C GLY A 45 20.72 -23.47 24.72
N ALA A 46 19.83 -23.22 23.75
CA ALA A 46 19.28 -24.27 22.87
C ALA A 46 19.29 -23.91 21.36
N PRO A 47 20.44 -23.98 20.67
CA PRO A 47 20.60 -23.53 19.29
C PRO A 47 19.75 -24.24 18.22
N LYS A 48 19.20 -25.43 18.51
CA LYS A 48 18.41 -26.21 17.55
C LYS A 48 16.98 -25.70 17.38
N ASP A 49 16.34 -25.26 18.47
CA ASP A 49 14.97 -24.74 18.42
C ASP A 49 14.92 -23.35 17.81
N LEU A 50 15.98 -22.56 18.04
CA LEU A 50 16.18 -21.25 17.42
C LEU A 50 16.24 -21.35 15.89
N GLN A 51 16.99 -22.31 15.35
CA GLN A 51 17.13 -22.47 13.91
C GLN A 51 15.84 -22.95 13.23
N LYS A 52 15.07 -23.80 13.92
CA LYS A 52 13.74 -24.21 13.46
C LYS A 52 12.78 -23.01 13.42
N LYS A 53 12.73 -22.20 14.48
CA LYS A 53 11.90 -20.99 14.55
C LYS A 53 12.28 -19.98 13.47
N ILE A 54 13.58 -19.76 13.23
CA ILE A 54 14.05 -18.89 12.15
C ILE A 54 13.56 -19.39 10.78
N SER A 55 13.63 -20.70 10.51
CA SER A 55 13.13 -21.25 9.25
C SER A 55 11.61 -21.12 9.09
N GLU A 56 10.85 -21.24 10.18
CA GLU A 56 9.40 -21.00 10.19
C GLU A 56 9.08 -19.53 9.91
N LEU A 57 9.89 -18.60 10.43
CA LEU A 57 9.76 -17.16 10.18
C LEU A 57 10.10 -16.77 8.74
N GLU A 58 11.18 -17.30 8.19
CA GLU A 58 11.55 -17.08 6.79
C GLU A 58 10.44 -17.58 5.84
N ALA A 59 9.84 -18.72 6.15
CA ALA A 59 8.71 -19.25 5.39
C ALA A 59 7.48 -18.33 5.48
N ALA A 60 7.12 -17.87 6.69
CA ALA A 60 6.00 -16.96 6.91
C ALA A 60 6.18 -15.61 6.19
N LEU A 61 7.39 -15.05 6.24
CA LEU A 61 7.75 -13.82 5.52
C LEU A 61 7.64 -14.00 4.01
N LYS A 62 8.14 -15.11 3.48
CA LYS A 62 8.03 -15.41 2.06
C LYS A 62 6.57 -15.52 1.62
N THR A 63 5.72 -16.17 2.41
CA THR A 63 4.28 -16.24 2.15
C THR A 63 3.63 -14.85 2.21
N ALA A 64 3.99 -14.00 3.18
CA ALA A 64 3.47 -12.65 3.27
C ALA A 64 3.82 -11.82 2.02
N PHE A 65 5.06 -11.88 1.55
CA PHE A 65 5.48 -11.20 0.31
C PHE A 65 4.77 -11.74 -0.93
N GLU A 66 4.55 -13.06 -1.01
CA GLU A 66 3.80 -13.65 -2.12
C GLU A 66 2.33 -13.20 -2.13
N VAL A 67 1.71 -13.08 -0.96
CA VAL A 67 0.35 -12.58 -0.81
C VAL A 67 0.28 -11.09 -1.18
N GLU A 68 1.22 -10.29 -0.69
CA GLU A 68 1.32 -8.86 -1.04
C GLU A 68 1.50 -8.67 -2.55
N ARG A 69 2.37 -9.45 -3.20
CA ARG A 69 2.56 -9.39 -4.66
C ARG A 69 1.28 -9.75 -5.40
N LYS A 70 0.59 -10.83 -5.01
CA LYS A 70 -0.69 -11.22 -5.61
C LYS A 70 -1.77 -10.16 -5.41
N PHE A 71 -1.78 -9.51 -4.24
CA PHE A 71 -2.70 -8.42 -3.94
C PHE A 71 -2.41 -7.20 -4.83
N ASN A 72 -1.14 -6.80 -4.97
CA ASN A 72 -0.74 -5.71 -5.86
C ASN A 72 -1.04 -6.02 -7.33
N ASP A 73 -0.79 -7.25 -7.78
CA ASP A 73 -1.14 -7.71 -9.13
C ASP A 73 -2.66 -7.68 -9.37
N TRP A 74 -3.45 -8.11 -8.38
CA TRP A 74 -4.91 -8.04 -8.44
C TRP A 74 -5.41 -6.60 -8.44
N LEU A 75 -4.83 -5.74 -7.61
CA LEU A 75 -5.16 -4.33 -7.51
C LEU A 75 -4.87 -3.61 -8.83
N GLY A 76 -3.72 -3.88 -9.46
CA GLY A 76 -3.38 -3.32 -10.77
C GLY A 76 -4.36 -3.76 -11.87
N LYS A 77 -4.81 -5.02 -11.85
CA LYS A 77 -5.83 -5.53 -12.78
C LYS A 77 -7.23 -4.94 -12.54
N GLN A 78 -7.60 -4.68 -11.29
CA GLN A 78 -8.93 -4.17 -10.91
C GLN A 78 -9.05 -2.65 -11.10
N THR A 79 -7.99 -1.90 -10.84
CA THR A 79 -8.01 -0.43 -10.92
C THR A 79 -7.71 0.10 -12.32
N GLY A 80 -7.36 -0.76 -13.28
CA GLY A 80 -6.98 -0.35 -14.64
C GLY A 80 -5.80 0.63 -14.64
N GLY A 81 -5.01 0.63 -13.57
CA GLY A 81 -3.90 1.54 -13.37
C GLY A 81 -2.75 1.22 -14.31
N LEU A 82 -2.19 2.27 -14.91
CA LEU A 82 -0.97 2.23 -15.71
C LEU A 82 0.12 1.44 -14.99
N ALA A 83 0.82 0.58 -15.75
CA ALA A 83 1.91 -0.20 -15.21
C ALA A 83 3.04 0.72 -14.69
N ASP A 84 3.92 0.19 -13.83
CA ASP A 84 5.07 0.94 -13.34
C ASP A 84 5.96 1.38 -14.53
N GLY A 85 6.16 2.70 -14.67
CA GLY A 85 6.84 3.32 -15.80
C GLY A 85 5.97 3.76 -16.98
N GLU A 86 4.65 3.54 -16.94
CA GLU A 86 3.73 3.93 -18.01
C GLU A 86 3.09 5.30 -17.71
N ILE A 87 3.17 6.23 -18.68
CA ILE A 87 2.68 7.61 -18.50
C ILE A 87 1.21 7.69 -18.92
N ASP A 88 0.37 8.27 -18.07
CA ASP A 88 -1.02 8.59 -18.41
C ASP A 88 -1.06 9.72 -19.44
N ILE A 89 -1.04 9.35 -20.72
CA ILE A 89 -1.06 10.29 -21.84
C ILE A 89 -2.34 11.14 -21.83
N GLU A 90 -3.47 10.59 -21.38
CA GLU A 90 -4.74 11.33 -21.35
C GLU A 90 -4.79 12.33 -20.19
N ALA A 91 -4.31 11.98 -19.00
CA ALA A 91 -4.17 12.94 -17.91
C ALA A 91 -3.12 14.03 -18.24
N ALA A 92 -2.01 13.66 -18.89
CA ALA A 92 -1.01 14.61 -19.37
C ALA A 92 -1.62 15.57 -20.42
N ARG A 93 -2.37 15.04 -21.39
CA ARG A 93 -3.06 15.82 -22.42
C ARG A 93 -4.06 16.80 -21.81
N ARG A 94 -4.88 16.37 -20.86
CA ARG A 94 -5.83 17.24 -20.14
C ARG A 94 -5.11 18.37 -19.41
N ARG A 95 -4.00 18.08 -18.71
CA ARG A 95 -3.17 19.10 -18.03
C ARG A 95 -2.58 20.12 -19.00
N ILE A 96 -2.06 19.66 -20.15
CA ILE A 96 -1.51 20.54 -21.18
C ILE A 96 -2.60 21.41 -21.79
N ALA A 97 -3.77 20.84 -22.10
CA ALA A 97 -4.92 21.58 -22.64
C ALA A 97 -5.36 22.71 -21.70
N CYS A 98 -5.56 22.42 -20.41
CA CYS A 98 -5.91 23.45 -19.42
C CYS A 98 -4.87 24.56 -19.33
N ARG A 99 -3.58 24.22 -19.44
CA ARG A 99 -2.49 25.21 -19.38
C ARG A 99 -2.44 26.07 -20.64
N LEU A 100 -2.65 25.47 -21.81
CA LEU A 100 -2.76 26.19 -23.08
C LEU A 100 -3.98 27.11 -23.11
N ASP A 101 -5.13 26.66 -22.59
CA ASP A 101 -6.33 27.49 -22.55
C ASP A 101 -6.17 28.68 -21.60
N ARG A 102 -5.46 28.50 -20.48
CA ARG A 102 -5.09 29.61 -19.59
C ARG A 102 -4.17 30.62 -20.30
N LEU A 103 -3.16 30.15 -21.03
CA LEU A 103 -2.27 31.04 -21.80
C LEU A 103 -3.02 31.76 -22.92
N ARG A 104 -3.92 31.05 -23.62
CA ARG A 104 -4.79 31.64 -24.65
C ARG A 104 -5.73 32.67 -24.08
N ALA A 105 -6.26 32.47 -22.87
CA ALA A 105 -7.10 33.45 -22.18
C ALA A 105 -6.29 34.74 -21.88
N CYS A 106 -5.08 34.61 -21.33
CA CYS A 106 -4.20 35.76 -21.10
C CYS A 106 -3.82 36.51 -22.38
N CYS A 107 -3.59 35.80 -23.50
CA CYS A 107 -3.27 36.44 -24.79
C CYS A 107 -4.49 37.02 -25.52
N ARG A 108 -5.73 36.80 -25.04
CA ARG A 108 -6.95 37.34 -25.63
C ARG A 108 -7.38 38.67 -24.99
N GLU A 109 -6.76 39.03 -23.88
CA GLU A 109 -7.00 40.27 -23.11
C GLU A 109 -6.00 41.40 -23.44
N GLY A 110 -5.16 41.23 -24.48
CA GLY A 110 -4.28 42.27 -25.05
C GLY A 110 -4.60 42.54 -26.51
#